data_AF-B9UCA9-F1
#
_entry.id   AF-B9UCA9-F1
#
_cell.length_a   1.000
_cell.length_b   1.000
_cell.length_c   1.000
_cell.angle_alpha   90.00
_cell.angle_beta   90.00
_cell.angle_gamma   90.00
#
_symmetry.space_group_name_H-M   'P 1'
#
loop_
_entity.id
_entity.type
_entity.pdbx_description
1 polymer ?
#
loop_
_entity_poly.entity_id
_entity_poly.type
_entity_poly.pdbx_seq_one_letter_code
_entity_poly.pdbx_strand_id
1 'polypeptide(L)'
;EGAIKEVSELLDKLVKAVKTAEGASSGTAAIGEVVADADAAKVADKASVKGIAKGIKEIVEAAGGSEKLKAVAAAKGENNKGAGKLFGKAGAGAHGDSEAASKAAGAVSAVSGEQILSAIVTAADAAEQDGKKPEEAKNPIAAAIGDKDGGAEFGQDEMKKDDQIAAAIALRGMAKDGKFAVKDGEKEKA
;
A
#
# COMPACT_ATOMS: atom_id res chain seq x y z
N GLU A 1 32.63 -25.17 -10.09
CA GLU A 1 32.43 -24.57 -8.75
C GLU A 1 32.07 -23.08 -8.80
N GLY A 2 32.67 -22.25 -9.67
CA GLY A 2 32.37 -20.80 -9.75
C GLY A 2 30.90 -20.41 -9.93
N ALA A 3 30.19 -21.01 -10.90
CA ALA A 3 28.77 -20.73 -11.13
C ALA A 3 27.85 -21.16 -9.97
N ILE A 4 28.21 -22.25 -9.27
CA ILE A 4 27.45 -22.72 -8.10
C ILE A 4 27.61 -21.74 -6.93
N LYS A 5 28.83 -21.21 -6.73
CA LYS A 5 29.11 -20.19 -5.72
C LYS A 5 28.33 -18.91 -5.99
N GLU A 6 28.31 -18.45 -7.24
CA GLU A 6 27.56 -17.25 -7.66
C GLU A 6 26.06 -17.40 -7.40
N VAL A 7 25.47 -18.55 -7.75
CA VAL A 7 24.06 -18.83 -7.47
C VAL A 7 23.78 -18.95 -5.97
N SER A 8 24.69 -19.54 -5.20
CA SER A 8 24.54 -19.66 -3.73
C SER A 8 24.55 -18.28 -3.06
N GLU A 9 25.44 -17.37 -3.49
CA GLU A 9 25.47 -15.99 -3.00
C GLU A 9 24.20 -15.22 -3.36
N LEU A 10 23.62 -15.46 -4.54
CA LEU A 10 22.34 -14.88 -4.93
C LEU A 10 21.19 -15.39 -4.06
N LEU A 11 21.12 -16.70 -3.83
CA LEU A 11 20.09 -17.31 -2.98
C LEU A 11 20.18 -16.79 -1.55
N ASP A 12 21.37 -16.65 -0.99
CA ASP A 12 21.57 -16.08 0.36
C ASP A 12 21.05 -14.64 0.47
N LYS A 13 21.28 -13.81 -0.55
CA LYS A 13 20.76 -12.43 -0.60
C LYS A 13 19.23 -12.43 -0.66
N LEU A 14 18.64 -13.26 -1.53
CA LEU A 14 17.18 -13.37 -1.67
C LEU A 14 16.53 -13.87 -0.38
N VAL A 15 17.09 -14.89 0.27
CA VAL A 15 16.56 -15.43 1.53
C VAL A 15 16.56 -14.38 2.62
N LYS A 16 17.64 -13.60 2.77
CA LYS A 16 17.71 -12.51 3.75
C LYS A 16 16.65 -11.44 3.48
N ALA A 17 16.52 -11.03 2.23
CA ALA A 17 15.52 -10.04 1.82
C ALA A 17 14.08 -10.52 2.07
N VAL A 18 13.78 -11.77 1.73
CA VAL A 18 12.47 -12.39 2.01
C VAL A 18 12.21 -12.44 3.51
N LYS A 19 13.22 -12.78 4.33
CA LYS A 19 13.09 -12.79 5.79
C LYS A 19 12.76 -11.41 6.37
N THR A 20 13.24 -10.31 5.77
CA THR A 20 12.84 -8.95 6.13
C THR A 20 11.34 -8.73 5.91
N ALA A 21 10.83 -9.08 4.71
CA ALA A 21 9.41 -8.93 4.38
C ALA A 21 8.51 -9.85 5.23
N GLU A 22 8.95 -11.09 5.47
CA GLU A 22 8.27 -12.07 6.31
C GLU A 22 8.11 -11.57 7.74
N GLY A 23 9.19 -11.06 8.34
CA GLY A 23 9.15 -10.51 9.71
C GLY A 23 8.24 -9.30 9.86
N ALA A 24 8.05 -8.52 8.79
CA ALA A 24 7.13 -7.38 8.77
C ALA A 24 5.66 -7.77 8.54
N SER A 25 5.41 -8.93 7.93
CA SER A 25 4.09 -9.49 7.60
C SER A 25 3.42 -10.11 8.83
N SER A 26 3.21 -9.28 9.85
CA SER A 26 2.66 -9.67 11.17
C SER A 26 1.15 -9.45 11.31
N GLY A 27 0.46 -9.19 10.20
CA GLY A 27 -0.98 -9.00 10.14
C GLY A 27 -1.76 -10.31 10.31
N THR A 28 -2.91 -10.24 10.97
CA THR A 28 -3.79 -11.40 11.22
C THR A 28 -5.21 -11.18 10.69
N ALA A 29 -5.54 -9.96 10.24
CA ALA A 29 -6.82 -9.65 9.64
C ALA A 29 -6.87 -10.18 8.20
N ALA A 30 -8.07 -10.33 7.64
CA ALA A 30 -8.23 -10.66 6.24
C ALA A 30 -7.68 -9.53 5.36
N ILE A 31 -7.04 -9.89 4.25
CA ILE A 31 -6.71 -8.92 3.21
C ILE A 31 -8.03 -8.36 2.67
N GLY A 32 -8.17 -7.03 2.66
CA GLY A 32 -9.42 -6.39 2.27
C GLY A 32 -10.47 -6.30 3.37
N GLU A 33 -10.10 -6.47 4.65
CA GLU A 33 -11.02 -6.26 5.77
C GLU A 33 -11.65 -4.87 5.72
N VAL A 34 -12.99 -4.81 5.69
CA VAL A 34 -13.78 -3.58 5.69
C VAL A 34 -14.42 -3.37 7.05
N VAL A 35 -14.30 -2.16 7.60
CA VAL A 35 -14.93 -1.74 8.86
C VAL A 35 -15.91 -0.60 8.62
N ALA A 36 -17.08 -0.69 9.23
CA ALA A 36 -18.07 0.38 9.24
C ALA A 36 -18.26 1.00 10.63
N ASP A 37 -17.73 0.42 11.70
CA ASP A 37 -17.84 0.99 13.05
C ASP A 37 -16.66 1.91 13.36
N ALA A 38 -16.93 3.07 13.96
CA ALA A 38 -15.89 4.07 14.30
C ALA A 38 -14.76 3.50 15.17
N ASP A 39 -15.10 2.65 16.16
CA ASP A 39 -14.13 2.03 17.07
C ASP A 39 -13.29 0.92 16.40
N ALA A 40 -13.76 0.38 15.27
CA ALA A 40 -13.06 -0.64 14.51
C ALA A 40 -12.01 -0.05 13.54
N ALA A 41 -12.14 1.24 13.18
CA ALA A 41 -11.15 1.93 12.38
C ALA A 41 -9.83 2.09 13.13
N LYS A 42 -8.74 1.67 12.50
CA LYS A 42 -7.38 1.82 13.03
C LYS A 42 -6.44 2.38 11.97
N VAL A 43 -5.46 3.13 12.42
CA VAL A 43 -4.24 3.41 11.64
C VAL A 43 -3.49 2.08 11.52
N ALA A 44 -2.99 1.76 10.33
CA ALA A 44 -2.24 0.53 10.14
C ALA A 44 -0.90 0.59 10.90
N ASP A 45 -0.38 -0.56 11.27
CA ASP A 45 0.88 -0.64 11.99
C ASP A 45 2.03 -0.11 11.13
N LYS A 46 2.64 0.98 11.59
CA LYS A 46 3.74 1.67 10.89
C LYS A 46 4.94 0.75 10.62
N ALA A 47 5.29 -0.11 11.58
CA ALA A 47 6.43 -1.00 11.44
C ALA A 47 6.15 -2.09 10.41
N SER A 48 4.93 -2.63 10.39
CA SER A 48 4.49 -3.60 9.39
C SER A 48 4.46 -2.99 7.99
N VAL A 49 3.81 -1.83 7.79
CA VAL A 49 3.75 -1.18 6.46
C VAL A 49 5.16 -0.87 5.93
N LYS A 50 5.98 -0.17 6.72
CA LYS A 50 7.35 0.21 6.32
C LYS A 50 8.23 -1.02 6.11
N GLY A 51 8.10 -2.02 6.96
CA GLY A 51 8.88 -3.25 6.89
C GLY A 51 8.54 -4.08 5.64
N ILE A 52 7.26 -4.21 5.28
CA ILE A 52 6.82 -4.88 4.05
C ILE A 52 7.38 -4.15 2.83
N ALA A 53 7.22 -2.82 2.77
CA ALA A 53 7.72 -2.03 1.65
C ALA A 53 9.24 -2.15 1.48
N LYS A 54 10.01 -2.07 2.59
CA LYS A 54 11.46 -2.25 2.58
C LYS A 54 11.88 -3.68 2.23
N GLY A 55 11.20 -4.70 2.76
CA GLY A 55 11.47 -6.09 2.42
C GLY A 55 11.24 -6.37 0.94
N ILE A 56 10.15 -5.86 0.35
CA ILE A 56 9.91 -5.95 -1.09
C ILE A 56 11.03 -5.28 -1.89
N LYS A 57 11.47 -4.09 -1.48
CA LYS A 57 12.62 -3.42 -2.08
C LYS A 57 13.88 -4.30 -2.03
N GLU A 58 14.22 -4.85 -0.86
CA GLU A 58 15.39 -5.72 -0.71
C GLU A 58 15.31 -6.95 -1.61
N ILE A 59 14.10 -7.53 -1.80
CA ILE A 59 13.91 -8.69 -2.68
C ILE A 59 14.21 -8.29 -4.13
N VAL A 60 13.69 -7.15 -4.57
CA VAL A 60 13.92 -6.63 -5.93
C VAL A 60 15.40 -6.30 -6.14
N GLU A 61 16.07 -5.73 -5.15
CA GLU A 61 17.52 -5.46 -5.19
C GLU A 61 18.33 -6.75 -5.24
N ALA A 62 18.01 -7.72 -4.40
CA ALA A 62 18.67 -9.03 -4.38
C ALA A 62 18.49 -9.78 -5.70
N ALA A 63 17.33 -9.64 -6.35
CA ALA A 63 17.05 -10.20 -7.67
C ALA A 63 17.73 -9.43 -8.83
N GLY A 64 18.41 -8.31 -8.55
CA GLY A 64 19.00 -7.45 -9.58
C GLY A 64 17.96 -6.73 -10.47
N GLY A 65 16.74 -6.56 -9.96
CA GLY A 65 15.60 -6.02 -10.70
C GLY A 65 15.38 -4.52 -10.55
N SER A 66 16.10 -3.84 -9.65
CA SER A 66 15.77 -2.47 -9.23
C SER A 66 15.72 -1.45 -10.36
N GLU A 67 16.71 -1.44 -11.25
CA GLU A 67 16.74 -0.51 -12.38
C GLU A 67 15.62 -0.79 -13.37
N LYS A 68 15.38 -2.08 -13.69
CA LYS A 68 14.32 -2.50 -14.60
C LYS A 68 12.94 -2.14 -14.06
N LEU A 69 12.74 -2.32 -12.76
CA LEU A 69 11.48 -2.00 -12.10
C LEU A 69 11.23 -0.49 -12.03
N LYS A 70 12.26 0.31 -11.70
CA LYS A 70 12.16 1.79 -11.70
C LYS A 70 11.99 2.38 -13.10
N ALA A 71 12.33 1.63 -14.15
CA ALA A 71 12.09 2.00 -15.55
C ALA A 71 10.67 1.71 -16.05
N VAL A 72 9.84 1.01 -15.27
CA VAL A 72 8.43 0.77 -15.60
C VAL A 72 7.70 2.10 -15.67
N ALA A 73 6.94 2.31 -16.75
CA ALA A 73 6.19 3.54 -16.95
C ALA A 73 5.12 3.72 -15.84
N ALA A 74 5.13 4.88 -15.20
CA ALA A 74 4.12 5.24 -14.21
C ALA A 74 2.72 5.27 -14.82
N ALA A 75 1.72 4.98 -13.99
CA ALA A 75 0.32 5.09 -14.40
C ALA A 75 -0.05 6.54 -14.75
N LYS A 76 -0.98 6.69 -15.70
CA LYS A 76 -1.48 8.00 -16.14
C LYS A 76 -2.89 8.32 -15.62
N GLY A 77 -3.61 7.33 -15.10
CA GLY A 77 -4.96 7.54 -14.61
C GLY A 77 -4.94 8.23 -13.24
N GLU A 78 -5.73 9.31 -13.12
CA GLU A 78 -5.82 10.15 -11.91
C GLU A 78 -7.28 10.31 -11.41
N ASN A 79 -8.18 9.54 -12.03
CA ASN A 79 -9.63 9.65 -11.78
C ASN A 79 -10.08 8.87 -10.54
N ASN A 80 -9.18 8.09 -9.94
CA ASN A 80 -9.48 7.17 -8.84
C ASN A 80 -9.08 7.69 -7.45
N LYS A 81 -8.66 8.96 -7.33
CA LYS A 81 -8.31 9.60 -6.05
C LYS A 81 -9.38 9.46 -4.94
N GLY A 82 -10.65 9.27 -5.33
CA GLY A 82 -11.75 8.96 -4.42
C GLY A 82 -11.55 7.69 -3.58
N ALA A 83 -10.65 6.78 -3.97
CA ALA A 83 -10.23 5.62 -3.18
C ALA A 83 -9.64 6.01 -1.82
N GLY A 84 -9.08 7.23 -1.68
CA GLY A 84 -8.55 7.75 -0.42
C GLY A 84 -9.56 7.75 0.73
N LYS A 85 -10.86 7.82 0.42
CA LYS A 85 -11.94 7.80 1.40
C LYS A 85 -11.97 6.51 2.24
N LEU A 86 -11.37 5.43 1.72
CA LEU A 86 -11.28 4.13 2.41
C LEU A 86 -10.15 4.06 3.45
N PHE A 87 -9.24 5.06 3.48
CA PHE A 87 -8.07 5.10 4.36
C PHE A 87 -8.30 5.99 5.58
N GLY A 88 -9.54 6.46 5.78
CA GLY A 88 -9.92 7.36 6.86
C GLY A 88 -10.65 6.68 8.02
N LYS A 89 -11.54 7.46 8.65
CA LYS A 89 -12.44 7.01 9.72
C LYS A 89 -13.53 6.08 9.17
N ALA A 90 -14.09 5.23 10.03
CA ALA A 90 -15.29 4.44 9.77
C ALA A 90 -16.51 5.03 10.53
N GLY A 91 -17.71 4.60 10.14
CA GLY A 91 -18.97 4.97 10.79
C GLY A 91 -19.55 6.28 10.30
N ALA A 92 -20.41 6.90 11.10
CA ALA A 92 -21.13 8.13 10.73
C ALA A 92 -20.22 9.29 10.25
N GLY A 93 -18.96 9.33 10.70
CA GLY A 93 -17.97 10.33 10.29
C GLY A 93 -17.09 9.92 9.10
N ALA A 94 -17.38 8.79 8.46
CA ALA A 94 -16.60 8.27 7.33
C ALA A 94 -17.03 8.87 6.00
N HIS A 95 -16.09 8.92 5.06
CA HIS A 95 -16.36 9.25 3.66
C HIS A 95 -16.42 8.02 2.76
N GLY A 96 -15.94 6.86 3.23
CA GLY A 96 -15.91 5.63 2.44
C GLY A 96 -17.32 5.13 2.11
N ASP A 97 -17.52 4.76 0.86
CA ASP A 97 -18.77 4.27 0.29
C ASP A 97 -18.50 3.35 -0.90
N SER A 98 -19.56 2.78 -1.49
CA SER A 98 -19.45 1.90 -2.65
C SER A 98 -18.75 2.57 -3.86
N GLU A 99 -18.88 3.90 -4.02
CA GLU A 99 -18.15 4.61 -5.08
C GLU A 99 -16.64 4.63 -4.79
N ALA A 100 -16.24 4.92 -3.56
CA ALA A 100 -14.83 4.87 -3.16
C ALA A 100 -14.22 3.47 -3.36
N ALA A 101 -14.97 2.42 -3.02
CA ALA A 101 -14.58 1.02 -3.28
C ALA A 101 -14.41 0.75 -4.79
N SER A 102 -15.35 1.22 -5.61
CA SER A 102 -15.26 1.11 -7.08
C SER A 102 -14.03 1.85 -7.64
N LYS A 103 -13.69 3.04 -7.12
CA LYS A 103 -12.46 3.77 -7.51
C LYS A 103 -11.20 3.02 -7.10
N ALA A 104 -11.20 2.39 -5.93
CA ALA A 104 -10.09 1.56 -5.47
C ALA A 104 -9.87 0.35 -6.39
N ALA A 105 -10.96 -0.37 -6.73
CA ALA A 105 -10.92 -1.46 -7.70
C ALA A 105 -10.49 -0.97 -9.09
N GLY A 106 -10.98 0.20 -9.52
CA GLY A 106 -10.61 0.86 -10.76
C GLY A 106 -9.10 1.12 -10.86
N ALA A 107 -8.51 1.72 -9.83
CA ALA A 107 -7.06 1.97 -9.77
C ALA A 107 -6.25 0.68 -9.88
N VAL A 108 -6.60 -0.35 -9.11
CA VAL A 108 -5.90 -1.66 -9.13
C VAL A 108 -6.04 -2.34 -10.50
N SER A 109 -7.22 -2.27 -11.11
CA SER A 109 -7.46 -2.89 -12.43
C SER A 109 -6.78 -2.16 -13.59
N ALA A 110 -6.43 -0.88 -13.40
CA ALA A 110 -5.82 -0.03 -14.43
C ALA A 110 -4.29 -0.15 -14.50
N VAL A 111 -3.67 -0.90 -13.58
CA VAL A 111 -2.21 -1.00 -13.46
C VAL A 111 -1.72 -2.45 -13.46
N SER A 112 -0.47 -2.65 -13.88
CA SER A 112 0.19 -3.95 -13.83
C SER A 112 0.81 -4.21 -12.45
N GLY A 113 1.10 -5.48 -12.16
CA GLY A 113 1.81 -5.86 -10.93
C GLY A 113 3.19 -5.20 -10.83
N GLU A 114 3.89 -5.00 -11.95
CA GLU A 114 5.18 -4.31 -11.99
C GLU A 114 5.05 -2.83 -11.65
N GLN A 115 3.96 -2.16 -12.07
CA GLN A 115 3.69 -0.77 -11.70
C GLN A 115 3.45 -0.63 -10.20
N ILE A 116 2.64 -1.54 -9.62
CA ILE A 116 2.40 -1.59 -8.17
C ILE A 116 3.72 -1.83 -7.42
N LEU A 117 4.50 -2.83 -7.84
CA LEU A 117 5.80 -3.13 -7.24
C LEU A 117 6.76 -1.94 -7.36
N SER A 118 6.83 -1.28 -8.51
CA SER A 118 7.67 -0.11 -8.73
C SER A 118 7.30 1.05 -7.82
N ALA A 119 6.01 1.32 -7.65
CA ALA A 119 5.50 2.33 -6.72
C ALA A 119 5.86 2.01 -5.27
N ILE A 120 5.72 0.76 -4.82
CA ILE A 120 6.10 0.33 -3.45
C ILE A 120 7.60 0.49 -3.23
N VAL A 121 8.43 0.01 -4.16
CA VAL A 121 9.89 0.09 -4.05
C VAL A 121 10.36 1.54 -4.02
N THR A 122 9.76 2.40 -4.84
CA THR A 122 10.06 3.85 -4.84
C THR A 122 9.62 4.50 -3.53
N ALA A 123 8.45 4.14 -3.00
CA ALA A 123 7.97 4.65 -1.72
C ALA A 123 8.85 4.23 -0.55
N ALA A 124 9.45 3.04 -0.60
CA ALA A 124 10.37 2.53 0.42
C ALA A 124 11.65 3.40 0.56
N ASP A 125 12.05 4.10 -0.49
CA ASP A 125 13.15 5.08 -0.52
C ASP A 125 12.70 6.52 -0.24
N ALA A 126 11.39 6.80 -0.29
CA ALA A 126 10.87 8.16 -0.14
C ALA A 126 11.00 8.69 1.30
N ALA A 127 11.12 10.00 1.43
CA ALA A 127 10.95 10.71 2.70
C ALA A 127 9.47 10.73 3.13
N GLU A 128 9.20 11.20 4.36
CA GLU A 128 7.83 11.40 4.87
C GLU A 128 6.95 10.12 4.86
N GLN A 129 7.52 8.99 5.28
CA GLN A 129 6.78 7.71 5.37
C GLN A 129 5.88 7.59 6.62
N ASP A 130 5.73 8.65 7.41
CA ASP A 130 4.81 8.59 8.54
C ASP A 130 3.36 8.68 8.08
N GLY A 131 2.46 8.06 8.85
CA GLY A 131 1.05 8.05 8.54
C GLY A 131 0.49 9.45 8.34
N LYS A 132 -0.27 9.63 7.26
CA LYS A 132 -0.94 10.87 6.90
C LYS A 132 -2.35 10.58 6.47
N LYS A 133 -3.27 11.51 6.76
CA LYS A 133 -4.63 11.45 6.22
C LYS A 133 -4.61 11.54 4.69
N PRO A 134 -5.66 11.05 4.00
CA PRO A 134 -5.73 11.02 2.54
C PRO A 134 -5.37 12.35 1.86
N GLU A 135 -5.78 13.49 2.40
CA GLU A 135 -5.50 14.79 1.77
C GLU A 135 -4.01 15.19 1.81
N GLU A 136 -3.21 14.61 2.72
CA GLU A 136 -1.83 15.02 2.99
C GLU A 136 -0.78 13.94 2.65
N ALA A 137 -1.20 12.70 2.36
CA ALA A 137 -0.27 11.63 2.04
C ALA A 137 0.42 11.88 0.69
N LYS A 138 1.76 11.90 0.68
CA LYS A 138 2.58 12.11 -0.52
C LYS A 138 3.20 10.83 -1.09
N ASN A 139 3.00 9.70 -0.42
CA ASN A 139 3.53 8.41 -0.85
C ASN A 139 2.64 7.26 -0.38
N PRO A 140 2.70 6.10 -1.04
CA PRO A 140 1.90 4.92 -0.71
C PRO A 140 2.02 4.45 0.74
N ILE A 141 3.20 4.57 1.35
CA ILE A 141 3.45 4.14 2.73
C ILE A 141 2.70 5.06 3.72
N ALA A 142 2.80 6.37 3.56
CA ALA A 142 2.09 7.35 4.37
C ALA A 142 0.58 7.16 4.28
N ALA A 143 0.06 6.93 3.07
CA ALA A 143 -1.35 6.63 2.82
C ALA A 143 -1.79 5.31 3.46
N ALA A 144 -1.02 4.23 3.26
CA ALA A 144 -1.33 2.91 3.81
C ALA A 144 -1.32 2.88 5.34
N ILE A 145 -0.45 3.65 5.98
CA ILE A 145 -0.49 3.83 7.44
C ILE A 145 -1.74 4.64 7.82
N GLY A 146 -1.95 5.77 7.15
CA GLY A 146 -3.07 6.67 7.42
C GLY A 146 -2.90 7.50 8.68
N ASP A 147 -3.91 8.29 9.01
CA ASP A 147 -4.02 9.04 10.27
C ASP A 147 -5.42 8.83 10.87
N LYS A 148 -5.53 8.96 12.20
CA LYS A 148 -6.82 8.82 12.91
C LYS A 148 -7.81 9.90 12.53
N ASP A 149 -7.36 11.08 12.10
CA ASP A 149 -8.24 12.17 11.68
C ASP A 149 -9.07 11.81 10.45
N GLY A 150 -8.58 10.85 9.66
CA GLY A 150 -9.18 10.43 8.40
C GLY A 150 -9.23 11.57 7.38
N GLY A 151 -9.95 11.34 6.28
CA GLY A 151 -10.07 12.32 5.21
C GLY A 151 -10.94 11.82 4.07
N ALA A 152 -11.15 12.70 3.09
CA ALA A 152 -11.89 12.43 1.87
C ALA A 152 -11.00 11.73 0.83
N GLU A 153 -10.88 12.31 -0.36
CA GLU A 153 -10.05 11.78 -1.44
C GLU A 153 -8.56 12.06 -1.24
N PHE A 154 -7.70 11.36 -1.99
CA PHE A 154 -6.29 11.68 -2.03
C PHE A 154 -6.06 13.09 -2.61
N GLY A 155 -5.49 13.96 -1.79
CA GLY A 155 -5.35 15.39 -2.10
C GLY A 155 -4.06 15.75 -2.82
N GLN A 156 -2.96 15.07 -2.49
CA GLN A 156 -1.63 15.31 -3.05
C GLN A 156 -1.51 14.70 -4.44
N ASP A 157 -0.84 15.39 -5.36
CA ASP A 157 -0.68 14.95 -6.75
C ASP A 157 0.08 13.62 -6.85
N GLU A 158 0.99 13.37 -5.92
CA GLU A 158 1.73 12.12 -5.80
C GLU A 158 0.81 10.92 -5.55
N MET A 159 -0.33 11.08 -4.89
CA MET A 159 -1.24 9.99 -4.54
C MET A 159 -2.46 9.88 -5.48
N LYS A 160 -2.57 10.73 -6.51
CA LYS A 160 -3.72 10.67 -7.44
C LYS A 160 -3.60 9.55 -8.47
N LYS A 161 -2.38 9.08 -8.73
CA LYS A 161 -2.09 8.10 -9.78
C LYS A 161 -2.52 6.69 -9.37
N ASP A 162 -3.05 5.94 -10.34
CA ASP A 162 -3.58 4.60 -10.10
C ASP A 162 -2.54 3.63 -9.50
N ASP A 163 -1.27 3.73 -9.89
CA ASP A 163 -0.19 2.88 -9.37
C ASP A 163 0.14 3.20 -7.90
N GLN A 164 0.12 4.47 -7.53
CA GLN A 164 0.33 4.92 -6.15
C GLN A 164 -0.85 4.54 -5.25
N ILE A 165 -2.07 4.67 -5.75
CA ILE A 165 -3.30 4.24 -5.06
C ILE A 165 -3.28 2.72 -4.87
N ALA A 166 -3.00 1.96 -5.93
CA ALA A 166 -2.92 0.50 -5.88
C ALA A 166 -1.80 0.03 -4.92
N ALA A 167 -0.65 0.70 -4.90
CA ALA A 167 0.41 0.44 -3.94
C ALA A 167 -0.04 0.69 -2.48
N ALA A 168 -0.76 1.78 -2.23
CA ALA A 168 -1.32 2.04 -0.90
C ALA A 168 -2.34 0.98 -0.48
N ILE A 169 -3.22 0.56 -1.40
CA ILE A 169 -4.21 -0.52 -1.17
C ILE A 169 -3.49 -1.83 -0.85
N ALA A 170 -2.50 -2.22 -1.65
CA ALA A 170 -1.75 -3.46 -1.43
C ALA A 170 -1.02 -3.45 -0.08
N LEU A 171 -0.29 -2.37 0.22
CA LEU A 171 0.41 -2.22 1.50
C LEU A 171 -0.55 -2.25 2.68
N ARG A 172 -1.69 -1.55 2.59
CA ARG A 172 -2.73 -1.57 3.62
C ARG A 172 -3.28 -2.98 3.81
N GLY A 173 -3.63 -3.67 2.74
CA GLY A 173 -4.21 -5.01 2.81
C GLY A 173 -3.26 -6.05 3.39
N MET A 174 -1.95 -5.92 3.15
CA MET A 174 -0.94 -6.84 3.68
C MET A 174 -0.48 -6.51 5.12
N ALA A 175 -0.56 -5.24 5.51
CA ALA A 175 -0.01 -4.78 6.78
C ALA A 175 -0.87 -5.17 7.98
N LYS A 176 -0.19 -5.33 9.12
CA LYS A 176 -0.86 -5.45 10.42
C LYS A 176 -1.76 -4.25 10.68
N ASP A 177 -2.96 -4.54 11.18
CA ASP A 177 -4.01 -3.55 11.47
C ASP A 177 -4.50 -2.73 10.26
N GLY A 178 -4.07 -3.05 9.04
CA GLY A 178 -4.57 -2.45 7.83
C GLY A 178 -6.00 -2.91 7.51
N LYS A 179 -6.94 -1.96 7.61
CA LYS A 179 -8.37 -2.15 7.29
C LYS A 179 -8.85 -0.98 6.44
N PHE A 180 -9.85 -1.23 5.61
CA PHE A 180 -10.53 -0.21 4.82
C PHE A 180 -11.80 0.23 5.53
N ALA A 181 -12.08 1.53 5.52
CA ALA A 181 -13.14 2.13 6.31
C ALA A 181 -14.26 2.66 5.42
N VAL A 182 -15.51 2.41 5.82
CA VAL A 182 -16.71 2.93 5.14
C VAL A 182 -17.71 3.49 6.15
N LYS A 183 -18.70 4.23 5.64
CA LYS A 183 -19.84 4.70 6.43
C LYS A 183 -20.78 3.57 6.83
N ASP A 184 -21.60 3.83 7.84
CA ASP A 184 -22.60 2.88 8.34
C ASP A 184 -23.50 2.39 7.20
N GLY A 185 -23.71 1.08 7.10
CA GLY A 185 -24.57 0.45 6.09
C GLY A 185 -23.96 0.30 4.69
N GLU A 186 -22.69 0.65 4.48
CA GLU A 186 -22.00 0.43 3.20
C GLU A 186 -21.08 -0.81 3.18
N LYS A 187 -20.83 -1.45 4.32
CA LYS A 187 -19.88 -2.58 4.42
C LYS A 187 -20.18 -3.71 3.44
N GLU A 188 -21.46 -4.02 3.19
CA GLU A 188 -21.86 -5.10 2.26
C GLU A 188 -21.81 -4.69 0.78
N LYS A 189 -21.62 -3.40 0.48
CA LYS A 189 -21.61 -2.84 -0.88
C LYS A 189 -20.21 -2.44 -1.36
N ALA A 190 -19.23 -2.59 -0.47
CA ALA A 190 -17.84 -2.20 -0.65
C ALA A 190 -16.97 -3.41 -0.95
#